data_AF-X1P7G1-F1
#
_entry.id   AF-X1P7G1-F1
#
_cell.length_a   1.000
_cell.length_b   1.000
_cell.length_c   1.000
_cell.angle_alpha   90.00
_cell.angle_beta   90.00
_cell.angle_gamma   90.00
#
_symmetry.space_group_name_H-M   'P 1'
#
loop_
_entity.id
_entity.type
_entity.pdbx_description
1 polymer ?
#
loop_
_entity_poly.entity_id
_entity_poly.type
_entity_poly.pdbx_seq_one_letter_code
_entity_poly.pdbx_strand_id
1 'polypeptide(L)'
;MPIYIISNENFIPANGVVDGSGTENNPYIIENYSINAENAHGIWIRNTTAYFIVRNCMIENGVDNYYGIYLENVVNGRVESCISRNNYEGIHQRYSFYTSISHNTFESNHDDGIHISDSSYTFIS
;
A
#
# COMPACT_ATOMS: atom_id res chain seq x y z
N MET A 1 10.67 -4.73 8.35
CA MET A 1 11.40 -4.22 7.18
C MET A 1 10.39 -3.67 6.20
N PRO A 2 10.65 -2.52 5.57
CA PRO A 2 9.82 -1.99 4.50
C PRO A 2 9.66 -2.97 3.34
N ILE A 3 8.54 -2.87 2.62
CA ILE A 3 8.26 -3.63 1.39
C ILE A 3 8.31 -2.68 0.20
N TYR A 4 9.06 -3.06 -0.83
CA TYR A 4 9.21 -2.25 -2.04
C TYR A 4 8.98 -3.07 -3.31
N ILE A 5 7.98 -2.66 -4.10
CA ILE A 5 7.62 -3.25 -5.38
C ILE A 5 7.73 -2.18 -6.45
N ILE A 6 8.72 -2.27 -7.35
CA ILE A 6 8.99 -1.22 -8.35
C ILE A 6 8.47 -1.54 -9.76
N SER A 7 7.96 -2.74 -9.97
CA SER A 7 7.39 -3.23 -11.22
C SER A 7 6.65 -4.56 -11.00
N ASN A 8 5.96 -5.06 -12.04
CA ASN A 8 5.33 -6.39 -12.03
C ASN A 8 6.30 -7.53 -11.64
N GLU A 9 7.58 -7.44 -12.05
CA GLU A 9 8.58 -8.47 -11.79
C GLU A 9 9.01 -8.55 -10.32
N ASN A 10 8.71 -7.52 -9.53
CA ASN A 10 9.10 -7.46 -8.13
C ASN A 10 8.06 -8.07 -7.18
N PHE A 11 6.91 -8.51 -7.69
CA PHE A 11 5.95 -9.31 -6.92
C PHE A 11 6.47 -10.74 -6.72
N ILE A 12 7.48 -10.87 -5.85
CA ILE A 12 8.13 -12.13 -5.50
C ILE A 12 8.13 -12.30 -3.98
N PRO A 13 8.29 -13.54 -3.47
CA PRO A 13 8.33 -13.79 -2.04
C PRO A 13 9.40 -13.00 -1.28
N ALA A 14 10.55 -12.75 -1.91
CA ALA A 14 11.61 -11.95 -1.31
C ALA A 14 11.21 -10.49 -1.03
N ASN A 15 10.17 -9.98 -1.71
CA ASN A 15 9.62 -8.64 -1.52
C ASN A 15 8.26 -8.66 -0.82
N GLY A 16 7.98 -9.70 -0.05
CA GLY A 16 6.83 -9.74 0.85
C GLY A 16 5.55 -10.34 0.26
N VAL A 17 5.55 -10.81 -0.98
CA VAL A 17 4.41 -11.55 -1.54
C VAL A 17 4.32 -12.92 -0.88
N VAL A 18 3.16 -13.27 -0.33
CA VAL A 18 2.96 -14.56 0.35
C VAL A 18 2.12 -15.53 -0.46
N ASP A 19 1.33 -15.04 -1.42
CA ASP A 19 0.46 -15.84 -2.28
C ASP A 19 0.10 -15.07 -3.56
N GLY A 20 -0.49 -15.75 -4.54
CA GLY A 20 -1.01 -15.13 -5.75
C GLY A 20 -0.27 -15.43 -7.05
N SER A 21 -0.93 -15.12 -8.17
CA SER A 21 -0.36 -15.20 -9.53
C SER A 21 -0.45 -13.90 -10.34
N GLY A 22 -0.98 -12.82 -9.73
CA GLY A 22 -1.15 -11.52 -10.38
C GLY A 22 -2.36 -11.40 -11.31
N THR A 23 -3.26 -12.39 -11.33
CA THR A 23 -4.52 -12.33 -12.10
C THR A 23 -5.65 -11.76 -11.25
N GLU A 24 -6.73 -11.27 -11.86
CA GLU A 24 -7.89 -10.73 -11.14
C GLU A 24 -8.45 -11.74 -10.11
N ASN A 25 -8.54 -13.01 -10.51
CA ASN A 25 -9.04 -14.09 -9.67
C ASN A 25 -7.99 -14.69 -8.72
N ASN A 26 -6.72 -14.34 -8.91
CA ASN A 26 -5.62 -14.81 -8.07
C ASN A 26 -4.51 -13.74 -8.03
N PRO A 27 -4.75 -12.61 -7.32
CA PRO A 27 -3.87 -11.44 -7.27
C PRO A 27 -2.64 -11.73 -6.42
N TYR A 28 -1.57 -10.94 -6.56
CA TYR A 28 -0.46 -11.00 -5.60
C TYR A 28 -0.89 -10.51 -4.22
N ILE A 29 -0.60 -11.27 -3.17
CA ILE A 29 -1.04 -10.98 -1.81
C ILE A 29 0.17 -10.62 -0.95
N ILE A 30 0.12 -9.44 -0.32
CA ILE A 30 1.01 -9.01 0.75
C ILE A 30 0.14 -8.90 2.00
N GLU A 31 0.39 -9.75 3.01
CA GLU A 31 -0.47 -9.77 4.20
C GLU A 31 0.25 -10.10 5.50
N ASN A 32 -0.38 -9.72 6.61
CA ASN A 32 0.04 -10.06 7.98
C ASN A 32 1.44 -9.56 8.37
N TYR A 33 1.87 -8.43 7.79
CA TYR A 33 3.13 -7.79 8.17
C TYR A 33 2.95 -6.72 9.25
N SER A 34 3.94 -6.63 10.14
CA SER A 34 4.14 -5.49 11.04
C SER A 34 5.41 -4.75 10.60
N ILE A 35 5.28 -3.50 10.16
CA ILE A 35 6.34 -2.73 9.51
C ILE A 35 6.58 -1.43 10.28
N ASN A 36 7.82 -1.23 10.72
CA ASN A 36 8.30 0.07 11.17
C ASN A 36 8.86 0.85 9.96
N ALA A 37 8.30 2.04 9.72
CA ALA A 37 8.57 2.96 8.61
C ALA A 37 9.50 4.13 9.01
N GLU A 38 10.18 4.06 10.16
CA GLU A 38 11.07 5.12 10.68
C GLU A 38 12.14 5.63 9.69
N ASN A 39 12.54 4.82 8.71
CA ASN A 39 13.62 5.13 7.78
C ASN A 39 13.21 5.08 6.30
N ALA A 40 11.95 4.77 5.98
CA ALA A 40 11.44 4.67 4.60
C ALA A 40 9.91 4.53 4.60
N HIS A 41 9.26 4.71 3.44
CA HIS A 41 7.86 4.31 3.26
C HIS A 41 7.66 2.85 3.69
N GLY A 42 6.59 2.55 4.43
CA GLY A 42 6.39 1.20 4.98
C GLY A 42 6.14 0.16 3.90
N ILE A 43 5.15 0.41 3.04
CA ILE A 43 4.89 -0.37 1.83
C ILE A 43 4.85 0.59 0.65
N TRP A 44 5.76 0.46 -0.30
CA TRP A 44 5.74 1.27 -1.52
C TRP A 44 5.60 0.37 -2.75
N ILE A 45 4.50 0.54 -3.47
CA ILE A 45 4.20 -0.18 -4.70
C ILE A 45 4.10 0.82 -5.83
N ARG A 46 4.86 0.59 -6.91
CA ARG A 46 4.89 1.50 -8.05
C ARG A 46 5.07 0.83 -9.40
N ASN A 47 4.64 1.53 -10.44
CA ASN A 47 4.80 1.16 -11.86
C ASN A 47 4.31 -0.25 -12.17
N THR A 48 3.09 -0.57 -11.73
CA THR A 48 2.50 -1.89 -11.93
C THR A 48 1.08 -1.80 -12.43
N THR A 49 0.72 -2.71 -13.32
CA THR A 49 -0.68 -2.95 -13.73
C THR A 49 -1.22 -4.28 -13.20
N ALA A 50 -0.38 -5.05 -12.51
CA ALA A 50 -0.76 -6.33 -11.92
C ALA A 50 -1.81 -6.18 -10.82
N TYR A 51 -2.68 -7.19 -10.68
CA TYR A 51 -3.63 -7.24 -9.58
C TYR A 51 -2.90 -7.60 -8.28
N PHE A 52 -3.11 -6.81 -7.23
CA PHE A 52 -2.52 -7.07 -5.91
C PHE A 52 -3.45 -6.67 -4.76
N ILE A 53 -3.24 -7.32 -3.62
CA ILE A 53 -3.91 -7.03 -2.35
C ILE A 53 -2.85 -6.81 -1.28
N VAL A 54 -2.91 -5.66 -0.60
CA VAL A 54 -2.24 -5.42 0.68
C VAL A 54 -3.31 -5.54 1.77
N ARG A 55 -3.18 -6.51 2.69
CA ARG A 55 -4.18 -6.70 3.74
C ARG A 55 -3.65 -7.11 5.10
N ASN A 56 -4.37 -6.76 6.16
CA ASN A 56 -4.02 -7.12 7.54
C ASN A 56 -2.58 -6.73 7.91
N CYS A 57 -2.08 -5.62 7.39
CA CYS A 57 -0.76 -5.10 7.72
C CYS A 57 -0.87 -3.98 8.76
N MET A 58 0.10 -3.91 9.68
CA MET A 58 0.31 -2.76 10.56
C MET A 58 1.55 -2.01 10.09
N ILE A 59 1.42 -0.72 9.78
CA ILE A 59 2.51 0.14 9.35
C ILE A 59 2.61 1.33 10.29
N GLU A 60 3.80 1.56 10.85
CA GLU A 60 3.97 2.58 11.87
C GLU A 60 5.28 3.35 11.85
N ASN A 61 5.25 4.55 12.44
CA ASN A 61 6.41 5.40 12.74
C ASN A 61 7.13 6.01 11.52
N GLY A 62 6.42 6.20 10.40
CA GLY A 62 6.92 6.90 9.21
C GLY A 62 7.22 8.40 9.42
N VAL A 63 6.80 8.97 10.55
CA VAL A 63 7.09 10.37 10.98
C VAL A 63 6.90 11.38 9.84
N ASP A 64 7.66 12.49 9.80
CA ASP A 64 7.32 13.63 8.94
C ASP A 64 7.64 13.45 7.44
N ASN A 65 8.25 12.33 7.03
CA ASN A 65 8.73 12.16 5.64
C ASN A 65 8.33 10.84 4.99
N TYR A 66 7.71 9.91 5.71
CA TYR A 66 7.39 8.59 5.18
C TYR A 66 5.92 8.23 5.36
N TYR A 67 5.26 7.96 4.23
CA TYR A 67 3.93 7.37 4.16
C TYR A 67 3.90 5.94 4.71
N GLY A 68 2.77 5.55 5.31
CA GLY A 68 2.54 4.17 5.70
C GLY A 68 2.51 3.26 4.47
N ILE A 69 1.55 3.49 3.59
CA ILE A 69 1.44 2.80 2.30
C ILE A 69 1.47 3.83 1.18
N TYR A 70 2.41 3.70 0.25
CA TYR A 70 2.54 4.55 -0.92
C TYR A 70 2.23 3.77 -2.19
N LEU A 71 1.19 4.17 -2.90
CA LEU A 71 0.80 3.67 -4.22
C LEU A 71 1.12 4.73 -5.28
N GLU A 72 2.08 4.46 -6.16
CA GLU A 72 2.51 5.40 -7.19
C GLU A 72 2.45 4.77 -8.59
N ASN A 73 1.62 5.29 -9.49
CA ASN A 73 1.48 4.73 -10.84
C ASN A 73 1.11 3.24 -10.80
N VAL A 74 0.02 2.91 -10.07
CA VAL A 74 -0.49 1.54 -9.95
C VAL A 74 -1.89 1.41 -10.55
N VAL A 75 -2.20 0.20 -11.03
CA VAL A 75 -3.55 -0.18 -11.48
C VAL A 75 -3.99 -1.46 -10.76
N ASN A 76 -5.28 -1.62 -10.49
CA ASN A 76 -5.88 -2.84 -9.93
C ASN A 76 -5.44 -3.21 -8.50
N GLY A 77 -4.99 -2.21 -7.73
CA GLY A 77 -4.51 -2.38 -6.36
C GLY A 77 -5.64 -2.33 -5.32
N ARG A 78 -5.58 -3.21 -4.32
CA ARG A 78 -6.50 -3.20 -3.17
C ARG A 78 -5.71 -3.06 -1.87
N VAL A 79 -6.12 -2.14 -1.00
CA VAL A 79 -5.59 -1.99 0.36
C VAL A 79 -6.74 -2.16 1.34
N GLU A 80 -6.72 -3.23 2.13
CA GLU A 80 -7.84 -3.56 3.03
C GLU A 80 -7.40 -4.00 4.42
N SER A 81 -8.19 -3.66 5.45
CA SER A 81 -7.96 -4.13 6.82
C SER A 81 -6.56 -3.83 7.38
N CYS A 82 -5.91 -2.77 6.92
CA CYS A 82 -4.61 -2.34 7.41
C CYS A 82 -4.74 -1.28 8.50
N ILE A 83 -3.76 -1.24 9.39
CA ILE A 83 -3.61 -0.19 10.40
C ILE A 83 -2.41 0.64 10.01
N SER A 84 -2.60 1.94 9.83
CA SER A 84 -1.51 2.89 9.58
C SER A 84 -1.48 3.96 10.64
N ARG A 85 -0.39 4.03 11.40
CA ARG A 85 -0.27 4.95 12.53
C ARG A 85 1.07 5.65 12.67
N ASN A 86 1.09 6.89 13.16
CA ASN A 86 2.33 7.67 13.34
C ASN A 86 3.18 7.78 12.06
N ASN A 87 2.56 7.80 10.88
CA ASN A 87 3.20 8.02 9.58
C ASN A 87 2.96 9.46 9.12
N TYR A 88 3.63 9.92 8.05
CA TYR A 88 3.35 11.25 7.51
C TYR A 88 1.91 11.31 7.01
N GLU A 89 1.57 10.40 6.10
CA GLU A 89 0.18 10.08 5.76
C GLU A 89 -0.03 8.57 5.90
N GLY A 90 -1.28 8.17 6.07
CA GLY A 90 -1.62 6.77 6.20
C GLY A 90 -1.45 5.99 4.90
N ILE A 91 -2.23 6.39 3.89
CA ILE A 91 -2.09 5.94 2.50
C ILE A 91 -1.91 7.16 1.62
N HIS A 92 -0.80 7.22 0.88
CA HIS A 92 -0.61 8.17 -0.22
C HIS A 92 -0.83 7.44 -1.55
N GLN A 93 -1.72 7.93 -2.40
CA GLN A 93 -1.95 7.39 -3.73
C GLN A 93 -1.78 8.46 -4.80
N ARG A 94 -0.96 8.17 -5.82
CA ARG A 94 -0.69 9.09 -6.93
C ARG A 94 -0.68 8.37 -8.28
N TYR A 95 -1.20 9.00 -9.33
CA TYR A 95 -1.20 8.46 -10.71
C TYR A 95 -1.82 7.06 -10.84
N SER A 96 -2.83 6.74 -10.03
CA SER A 96 -3.31 5.36 -9.89
C SER A 96 -4.77 5.20 -10.32
N PHE A 97 -5.12 4.01 -10.80
CA PHE A 97 -6.41 3.74 -11.44
C PHE A 97 -7.01 2.41 -10.97
N TYR A 98 -8.34 2.35 -10.88
CA TYR A 98 -9.07 1.12 -10.54
C TYR A 98 -8.58 0.49 -9.23
N THR A 99 -8.43 1.31 -8.19
CA THR A 99 -7.98 0.88 -6.86
C THR A 99 -9.13 0.86 -5.86
N SER A 100 -8.98 0.08 -4.79
CA SER A 100 -9.90 0.12 -3.65
C SER A 100 -9.17 0.23 -2.33
N ILE A 101 -9.62 1.13 -1.46
CA ILE A 101 -9.11 1.33 -0.11
C ILE A 101 -10.27 1.12 0.85
N SER A 102 -10.27 0.02 1.61
CA SER A 102 -11.43 -0.32 2.45
C SER A 102 -11.08 -0.86 3.83
N HIS A 103 -11.90 -0.55 4.84
CA HIS A 103 -11.75 -1.11 6.20
C HIS A 103 -10.37 -0.84 6.84
N ASN A 104 -9.70 0.25 6.47
CA ASN A 104 -8.40 0.61 7.05
C ASN A 104 -8.58 1.53 8.26
N THR A 105 -7.67 1.45 9.22
CA THR A 105 -7.63 2.29 10.42
C THR A 105 -6.44 3.24 10.35
N PHE A 106 -6.69 4.54 10.53
CA PHE A 106 -5.67 5.59 10.48
C PHE A 106 -5.59 6.30 11.83
N GLU A 107 -4.44 6.24 12.49
CA GLU A 107 -4.26 6.77 13.85
C GLU A 107 -3.02 7.67 13.93
N SER A 108 -3.17 8.91 14.41
CA SER A 108 -2.02 9.78 14.71
C SER A 108 -1.04 9.95 13.54
N ASN A 109 -1.51 9.87 12.29
CA ASN A 109 -0.71 10.27 11.13
C ASN A 109 -0.59 11.81 11.13
N HIS A 110 0.54 12.32 10.66
CA HIS A 110 0.89 13.74 10.78
C HIS A 110 0.01 14.65 9.90
N ASP A 111 -0.33 14.17 8.71
CA ASP A 111 -1.14 14.88 7.71
C ASP A 111 -2.46 14.11 7.46
N ASP A 112 -2.65 13.56 6.26
CA ASP A 112 -3.88 12.84 5.90
C ASP A 112 -3.88 11.37 6.35
N GLY A 113 -5.06 10.85 6.68
CA GLY A 113 -5.27 9.40 6.76
C GLY A 113 -5.14 8.74 5.38
N ILE A 114 -5.78 9.35 4.38
CA ILE A 114 -5.72 8.95 2.97
C ILE A 114 -5.55 10.21 2.13
N HIS A 115 -4.45 10.30 1.38
CA HIS A 115 -4.24 11.33 0.37
C HIS A 115 -4.29 10.72 -1.03
N ILE A 116 -5.04 11.33 -1.94
CA ILE A 116 -5.17 10.86 -3.33
C ILE A 116 -4.97 12.03 -4.28
N SER A 117 -4.02 11.89 -5.20
CA SER A 117 -3.72 12.86 -6.24
C SER A 117 -3.61 12.20 -7.62
N ASP A 118 -4.00 12.93 -8.68
CA ASP A 118 -3.88 12.50 -10.08
C ASP A 118 -4.37 11.06 -10.36
N SER A 119 -5.42 10.63 -9.66
CA SER A 119 -5.93 9.26 -9.68
C SER A 119 -7.43 9.25 -10.01
N SER A 120 -7.93 8.16 -10.59
CA SER A 120 -9.36 8.01 -10.87
C SER A 120 -9.84 6.57 -10.68
N TYR A 121 -11.15 6.39 -10.55
CA TYR A 121 -11.76 5.08 -10.25
C TYR A 121 -11.22 4.44 -8.95
N THR A 122 -10.99 5.26 -7.93
CA THR A 122 -10.66 4.79 -6.58
C THR A 122 -11.94 4.65 -5.76
N PHE A 123 -12.21 3.45 -5.28
CA PHE A 123 -13.30 3.16 -4.35
C PHE A 123 -12.81 3.23 -2.91
N ILE A 124 -13.53 3.95 -2.04
CA ILE A 124 -13.20 4.10 -0.62
C ILE A 124 -14.42 3.74 0.22
N SER A 125 -14.24 2.87 1.23
CA SER A 125 -15.33 2.44 2.14
C SER A 125 -14.85 2.11 3.55
#